data_AF-A0A8S3I9R1-F1
#
_entry.id   AF-A0A8S3I9R1-F1
#
_cell.length_a   1.000
_cell.length_b   1.000
_cell.length_c   1.000
_cell.angle_alpha   90.00
_cell.angle_beta   90.00
_cell.angle_gamma   90.00
#
_symmetry.space_group_name_H-M   'P 1'
#
loop_
_entity.id
_entity.type
_entity.pdbx_description
1 polymer ?
#
loop_
_entity_poly.entity_id
_entity_poly.type
_entity_poly.pdbx_seq_one_letter_code
_entity_poly.pdbx_strand_id
1 'polypeptide(L)' 'VKYGDLNFDWCVVLNFHKKAGEKPTYSIDVLAHLTTDSVLQKATSDLQPCPLTEKGEMKVSVIVLFCHSPTQ' A
#
# COMPACT_ATOMS: atom_id res chain seq x y z
N VAL A 1 -0.49 -8.42 -3.59
CA VAL A 1 0.50 -7.52 -2.96
C VAL A 1 0.53 -7.88 -1.49
N LYS A 2 1.69 -8.26 -0.93
CA LYS A 2 1.77 -8.80 0.44
C LYS A 2 2.45 -7.82 1.39
N TYR A 3 1.93 -7.70 2.60
CA TYR A 3 2.52 -6.92 3.69
C TYR A 3 2.41 -7.71 4.99
N GLY A 4 3.54 -8.23 5.48
CA GLY A 4 3.52 -9.24 6.53
C GLY A 4 2.68 -10.46 6.11
N ASP A 5 1.71 -10.84 6.93
CA ASP A 5 0.77 -11.93 6.66
C ASP A 5 -0.46 -11.49 5.85
N LEU A 6 -0.62 -10.18 5.59
CA LEU A 6 -1.76 -9.65 4.83
C LEU A 6 -1.52 -9.76 3.32
N ASN A 7 -2.55 -10.20 2.60
CA ASN A 7 -2.55 -10.23 1.13
C ASN A 7 -3.65 -9.33 0.58
N PHE A 8 -3.25 -8.27 -0.12
CA PHE A 8 -4.13 -7.31 -0.80
C PHE A 8 -4.41 -7.72 -2.26
N ASP A 9 -4.10 -8.96 -2.64
CA ASP A 9 -4.31 -9.51 -3.99
C ASP A 9 -3.80 -8.58 -5.10
N TRP A 10 -4.68 -8.07 -5.95
CA TRP A 10 -4.35 -7.16 -7.03
C TRP A 10 -4.58 -5.71 -6.61
N CYS A 11 -3.59 -4.87 -6.88
CA CYS A 11 -3.70 -3.43 -6.73
C CYS A 11 -3.26 -2.74 -8.01
N VAL A 12 -3.75 -1.52 -8.23
CA VAL A 12 -3.37 -0.69 -9.37
C VAL A 12 -2.45 0.42 -8.89
N VAL A 13 -1.24 0.50 -9.45
CA VAL A 13 -0.33 1.63 -9.21
C VAL A 13 -0.82 2.81 -10.06
N LEU A 14 -1.13 3.91 -9.40
CA LEU A 14 -1.62 5.13 -10.05
C LEU A 14 -0.52 6.16 -10.26
N ASN A 15 0.41 6.26 -9.30
CA ASN A 15 1.48 7.24 -9.36
C ASN A 15 2.73 6.77 -8.63
N PHE A 16 3.87 7.37 -8.99
CA PHE A 16 5.17 7.12 -8.38
C PHE A 16 5.84 8.44 -8.03
N HIS A 17 6.34 8.51 -6.80
CA HIS A 17 6.99 9.69 -6.25
C HIS A 17 8.40 9.35 -5.81
N LYS A 18 9.36 10.18 -6.24
CA LYS A 18 10.73 10.16 -5.74
C LYS A 18 10.98 11.44 -4.98
N LYS A 19 11.27 11.35 -3.69
CA LYS A 19 11.74 12.48 -2.89
C LYS A 19 13.26 12.48 -2.88
N ALA A 20 13.85 13.53 -3.42
CA ALA A 20 15.30 13.71 -3.42
C ALA A 20 15.84 13.94 -2.01
N GLY A 21 17.05 13.47 -1.76
CA GLY A 21 17.77 13.58 -0.48
C GLY A 21 19.06 12.76 -0.56
N GLU A 22 19.91 12.87 0.48
CA GLU A 22 21.14 12.06 0.59
C GLU A 22 20.82 10.55 0.54
N LYS A 23 19.67 10.16 1.10
CA LYS A 23 19.02 8.86 0.89
C LYS A 23 17.65 9.09 0.27
N PRO A 24 17.48 8.91 -1.05
CA PRO A 24 16.20 9.16 -1.71
C PRO A 24 15.12 8.22 -1.16
N THR A 25 13.93 8.75 -0.91
CA THR A 25 12.77 7.94 -0.55
C THR A 25 11.83 7.82 -1.74
N TYR A 26 11.18 6.67 -1.82
CA TYR A 26 10.29 6.34 -2.91
C TYR A 26 8.93 5.99 -2.34
N SER A 27 7.87 6.48 -2.96
CA SER A 27 6.50 6.11 -2.61
C SER A 27 5.65 5.94 -3.86
N ILE A 28 4.61 5.13 -3.74
CA ILE A 28 3.64 4.88 -4.80
C ILE A 28 2.23 5.14 -4.28
N ASP A 29 1.39 5.70 -5.13
CA ASP A 29 -0.04 5.79 -4.88
C ASP A 29 -0.69 4.54 -5.47
N VAL A 30 -1.39 3.78 -4.63
CA VAL A 30 -1.95 2.48 -4.98
C VAL A 30 -3.44 2.47 -4.71
N LEU A 31 -4.23 2.11 -5.72
CA LEU A 31 -5.64 1.80 -5.56
C LEU A 31 -5.78 0.34 -5.16
N ALA A 32 -6.33 0.09 -3.97
CA ALA A 32 -6.52 -1.24 -3.40
C ALA A 32 -7.97 -1.44 -2.93
N HIS A 33 -8.41 -2.70 -2.90
CA HIS A 33 -9.71 -3.11 -2.37
C HIS A 33 -9.59 -3.41 -0.88
N LEU A 34 -10.25 -2.61 -0.06
CA LEU A 34 -10.10 -2.61 1.39
C LEU A 34 -11.45 -2.79 2.10
N THR A 35 -11.41 -3.26 3.35
CA THR A 35 -12.59 -3.28 4.20
C THR A 35 -13.10 -1.86 4.45
N THR A 36 -14.41 -1.68 4.66
CA THR A 36 -15.01 -0.35 4.90
C THR A 36 -14.34 0.40 6.05
N ASP A 37 -13.96 -0.31 7.12
CA ASP A 37 -13.24 0.30 8.25
C ASP A 37 -11.85 0.82 7.86
N SER A 38 -11.13 0.09 7.00
CA SER A 38 -9.80 0.46 6.51
C SER A 38 -9.81 1.67 5.58
N VAL A 39 -10.94 1.92 4.92
CA VAL A 39 -11.10 3.08 4.04
C VAL A 39 -11.01 4.39 4.82
N LEU A 40 -11.37 4.37 6.11
CA LEU A 40 -11.30 5.55 6.98
C LEU A 40 -9.88 5.80 7.53
N GLN A 41 -8.99 4.81 7.49
CA GLN A 41 -7.67 4.89 8.12
C GLN A 41 -6.68 5.73 7.33
N LYS A 42 -5.88 6.57 8.00
CA LYS A 42 -4.84 7.37 7.32
C LYS A 42 -3.50 6.64 7.22
N ALA A 43 -3.21 5.77 8.18
CA ALA A 43 -1.95 5.05 8.23
C ALA A 43 -2.05 3.76 7.40
N THR A 44 -1.03 3.51 6.57
CA THR A 44 -0.94 2.32 5.73
C THR A 44 -0.82 1.03 6.56
N SER A 45 -0.31 1.12 7.80
CA SER A 45 -0.21 0.00 8.74
C SER A 45 -1.56 -0.57 9.19
N ASP A 46 -2.60 0.25 9.13
CA ASP A 46 -3.91 -0.07 9.69
C ASP A 46 -4.89 -0.55 8.61
N LEU A 47 -4.41 -0.69 7.36
CA LEU A 47 -5.22 -1.16 6.25
C LEU A 47 -5.37 -2.67 6.30
N GLN A 48 -6.60 -3.14 6.13
CA GLN A 48 -6.95 -4.54 5.99
C GLN A 48 -7.49 -4.82 4.58
N PRO A 49 -7.02 -5.90 3.92
CA PRO A 49 -7.56 -6.32 2.64
C PRO A 49 -9.02 -6.75 2.80
N CYS A 50 -9.86 -6.44 1.81
CA CYS A 50 -11.24 -6.93 1.79
C CYS A 50 -11.28 -8.38 1.31
N PRO A 51 -11.97 -9.30 2.01
CA PRO A 51 -12.28 -10.61 1.45
C PRO A 51 -13.06 -10.49 0.13
N LEU A 52 -12.79 -11.36 -0.84
CA LEU A 52 -13.47 -11.35 -2.16
C LEU A 52 -14.98 -11.60 -2.08
N THR A 53 -15.46 -12.16 -0.97
CA THR A 53 -16.88 -12.38 -0.69
C THR A 53 -17.60 -11.14 -0.20
N GLU A 54 -16.86 -10.07 0.11
CA GLU A 54 -17.38 -8.83 0.66
C GLU A 54 -17.25 -7.68 -0.34
N LYS A 55 -18.18 -6.74 -0.28
CA LYS A 55 -18.22 -5.62 -1.23
C LYS A 55 -16.97 -4.72 -1.10
N GLY A 56 -16.56 -4.43 0.13
CA GLY A 56 -15.47 -3.49 0.44
C GLY A 56 -15.58 -2.16 -0.31
N GLU A 57 -14.48 -1.41 -0.34
CA GLU A 57 -14.37 -0.21 -1.18
C GLU A 57 -12.96 -0.06 -1.76
N MET A 58 -12.87 0.64 -2.89
CA MET A 58 -11.61 0.95 -3.54
C MET A 58 -11.06 2.27 -3.00
N LYS A 59 -9.83 2.26 -2.50
CA LYS A 59 -9.19 3.45 -1.93
C LYS A 59 -7.76 3.61 -2.44
N VAL A 60 -7.41 4.86 -2.73
CA VAL A 60 -6.03 5.25 -3.01
C VAL A 60 -5.28 5.44 -1.70
N SER A 61 -4.19 4.71 -1.52
CA SER A 61 -3.30 4.80 -0.36
C SER A 61 -1.86 4.98 -0.81
N VAL A 62 -1.09 5.77 -0.06
CA VAL A 62 0.32 6.01 -0.32
C VAL A 62 1.15 4.94 0.39
N ILE A 63 2.00 4.24 -0.36
CA ILE A 63 2.89 3.20 0.17
C ILE A 63 4.34 3.67 0.00
N VAL A 64 5.11 3.67 1.10
CA VAL A 64 6.55 3.94 1.07
C VAL A 64 7.28 2.66 0.69
N LEU A 65 8.15 2.74 -0.31
CA LEU A 65 8.98 1.63 -0.76
C LEU A 65 10.30 1.65 0.01
N PHE A 66 10.56 0.58 0.76
CA PHE A 66 11.85 0.34 1.40
C PHE A 66 12.71 -0.52 0.48
N CYS A 67 13.77 0.07 -0.09
CA CYS A 67 14.81 -0.71 -0.76
C CYS A 67 15.68 -1.37 0.30
N HIS A 68 15.53 -2.69 0.51
CA HIS A 68 16.57 -3.45 1.18
C HIS A 68 17.80 -3.50 0.27
N SER A 69 18.90 -2.89 0.69
CA SER A 69 20.21 -3.22 0.14
C SER A 69 20.50 -4.69 0.45
N PRO A 70 20.93 -5.51 -0.51
CA PRO A 70 21.39 -6.86 -0.20
C PRO A 70 22.54 -6.73 0.79
N THR A 71 22.37 -7.30 1.99
CA THR A 71 23.48 -7.51 2.92
C THR A 71 24.54 -8.34 2.19
N GLN A 72 25.75 -7.79 2.05
CA GLN A 72 26.94 -8.50 1.62
C GLN A 72 27.28 -9.64 2.58
#